data_AF-Q9UTI6-F1
#
_entry.id   AF-Q9UTI6-F1
#
_cell.length_a   1.000
_cell.length_b   1.000
_cell.length_c   1.000
_cell.angle_alpha   90.00
_cell.angle_beta   90.00
_cell.angle_gamma   90.00
#
_symmetry.space_group_name_H-M   'P 1'
#
loop_
_entity.id
_entity.type
_entity.pdbx_description
1 polymer ?
#
loop_
_entity_poly.entity_id
_entity_poly.type
_entity_poly.pdbx_seq_one_letter_code
_entity_poly.pdbx_strand_id
1 'polypeptide(L)'
;MASSSNIKHRLWLDGCMDFFHYGHSNAILQAKQLGETLVIGIHSDEEITLNKGPPVMTLEERCLSANTCKWVDEVVPSAPYVFDLEWMRRYGCQYVVHGDDISTDANGDDCYRFAKAADQYLEVKRTEGVSTTELLDRLLSSVPLEIYSTPVSVLSSQIDLLRRFATDSDGLTPFTDVFIYNTEKPETLISGTTLLRLNPEKNIIYIDGDWDLFTEKHISALELCTRMFPGIPIMAGIFADEKCFEKPMLNLLERILNLLQCKYISSILVGPPPASLFASSKYIKLCFDEQISKVYYPIFSTDVSIPALDISLSNTPNNSFYKFDKLGSDLIKQRVMLRRQHYEERQRRKMGKNATEQTTIKTYA
;
A
#
# COMPACT_ATOMS: atom_id res chain seq x y z
N MET A 1 -4.82 6.66 44.62
CA MET A 1 -4.97 7.36 43.33
C MET A 1 -3.72 7.06 42.50
N ALA A 2 -3.73 5.97 41.73
CA ALA A 2 -2.83 5.91 40.58
C ALA A 2 -3.48 6.86 39.56
N SER A 3 -2.83 7.98 39.26
CA SER A 3 -3.33 8.89 38.25
C SER A 3 -3.41 8.14 36.93
N SER A 4 -4.63 8.00 36.41
CA SER A 4 -4.89 7.78 35.00
C SER A 4 -4.34 9.00 34.25
N SER A 5 -3.04 9.03 33.98
CA SER A 5 -2.41 10.10 33.24
C SER A 5 -1.42 9.50 32.24
N ASN A 6 -1.89 9.43 30.99
CA ASN A 6 -1.10 9.28 29.76
C ASN A 6 -0.43 7.93 29.49
N ILE A 7 -1.19 6.84 29.33
CA ILE A 7 -0.73 5.78 28.41
C ILE A 7 -0.98 6.30 26.99
N LYS A 8 -0.08 7.14 26.49
CA LYS A 8 -0.07 7.53 25.08
C LYS A 8 0.33 6.26 24.32
N HIS A 9 -0.63 5.58 23.70
CA HIS A 9 -0.41 4.27 23.07
C HIS A 9 0.41 4.41 21.77
N ARG A 10 1.70 4.75 21.92
CA ARG A 10 2.73 4.67 20.87
C ARG A 10 3.14 3.21 20.72
N LEU A 11 2.83 2.64 19.57
CA LEU A 11 3.14 1.28 19.19
C LEU A 11 4.29 1.27 18.20
N TRP A 12 5.08 0.21 18.26
CA TRP A 12 6.16 -0.07 17.33
C TRP A 12 5.78 -1.27 16.47
N LEU A 13 6.00 -1.19 15.16
CA LEU A 13 5.92 -2.34 14.27
C LEU A 13 7.13 -2.26 13.35
N ASP A 14 7.93 -3.33 13.27
CA ASP A 14 9.07 -3.36 12.35
C ASP A 14 8.96 -4.47 11.32
N GLY A 15 9.69 -4.30 10.22
CA GLY A 15 9.71 -5.28 9.16
C GLY A 15 10.56 -4.89 7.96
N CYS A 16 10.59 -5.82 7.01
CA CYS A 16 11.24 -5.61 5.72
C CYS A 16 10.44 -4.61 4.87
N MET A 17 9.12 -4.79 4.78
CA MET A 17 8.22 -3.97 3.95
C MET A 17 8.67 -3.88 2.47
N ASP A 18 9.37 -4.91 1.98
CA ASP A 18 9.85 -4.99 0.62
C ASP A 18 8.70 -5.31 -0.34
N PHE A 19 8.69 -4.60 -1.47
CA PHE A 19 7.61 -4.66 -2.44
C PHE A 19 6.24 -4.41 -1.77
N PHE A 20 6.09 -3.22 -1.19
CA PHE A 20 4.97 -2.88 -0.30
C PHE A 20 3.61 -3.21 -0.92
N HIS A 21 2.79 -3.97 -0.19
CA HIS A 21 1.55 -4.54 -0.69
C HIS A 21 0.50 -4.58 0.42
N TYR A 22 -0.76 -4.87 0.06
CA TYR A 22 -1.88 -4.83 0.99
C TYR A 22 -1.71 -5.71 2.24
N GLY A 23 -0.94 -6.82 2.15
CA GLY A 23 -0.59 -7.61 3.33
C GLY A 23 0.16 -6.84 4.41
N HIS A 24 1.12 -5.97 4.02
CA HIS A 24 1.84 -5.09 4.96
C HIS A 24 0.90 -4.03 5.52
N SER A 25 0.12 -3.37 4.65
CA SER A 25 -0.77 -2.30 5.10
C SER A 25 -1.95 -2.79 5.95
N ASN A 26 -2.41 -4.04 5.80
CA ASN A 26 -3.39 -4.65 6.71
C ASN A 26 -2.80 -4.92 8.10
N ALA A 27 -1.52 -5.30 8.20
CA ALA A 27 -0.84 -5.44 9.50
C ALA A 27 -0.69 -4.07 10.19
N ILE A 28 -0.30 -3.05 9.42
CA ILE A 28 -0.22 -1.66 9.89
C ILE A 28 -1.60 -1.14 10.34
N LEU A 29 -2.67 -1.38 9.56
CA LEU A 29 -4.03 -1.00 9.93
C LEU A 29 -4.45 -1.65 11.25
N GLN A 30 -4.24 -2.96 11.41
CA GLN A 30 -4.55 -3.65 12.67
C GLN A 30 -3.74 -3.07 13.83
N ALA A 31 -2.44 -2.80 13.64
CA ALA A 31 -1.61 -2.17 14.67
C ALA A 31 -2.11 -0.76 15.03
N LYS A 32 -2.49 0.06 14.06
CA LYS A 32 -3.07 1.40 14.28
C LYS A 32 -4.39 1.34 15.05
N GLN A 33 -5.19 0.30 14.85
CA GLN A 33 -6.43 0.11 15.63
C GLN A 33 -6.18 -0.25 17.11
N LEU A 34 -4.96 -0.66 17.47
CA LEU A 34 -4.58 -0.99 18.85
C LEU A 34 -3.98 0.22 19.61
N GLY A 35 -3.63 1.32 18.92
CA GLY A 35 -2.93 2.44 19.55
C GLY A 35 -3.03 3.76 18.79
N GLU A 36 -2.83 4.87 19.50
CA GLU A 36 -3.03 6.21 18.95
C GLU A 36 -1.94 6.60 17.95
N THR A 37 -0.71 6.12 18.15
CA THR A 37 0.43 6.46 17.31
C THR A 37 1.20 5.19 16.94
N LEU A 38 1.52 5.03 15.67
CA LEU A 38 2.22 3.88 15.13
C LEU A 38 3.53 4.32 14.48
N VAL A 39 4.63 3.86 15.07
CA VAL A 39 5.98 4.05 14.57
C VAL A 39 6.40 2.77 13.83
N ILE A 40 6.81 2.92 12.57
CA ILE A 40 7.23 1.81 11.73
C ILE A 40 8.75 1.76 11.60
N GLY A 41 9.36 0.68 12.08
CA GLY A 41 10.77 0.37 11.86
C GLY A 41 10.99 -0.35 10.54
N ILE A 42 11.86 0.18 9.68
CA ILE A 42 12.22 -0.46 8.41
C ILE A 42 13.64 -1.01 8.53
N HIS A 43 13.82 -2.33 8.39
CA HIS A 43 15.15 -2.93 8.46
C HIS A 43 16.06 -2.46 7.32
N SER A 44 17.39 -2.42 7.55
CA SER A 44 18.35 -2.04 6.52
C SER A 44 18.46 -3.10 5.41
N ASP A 45 18.98 -2.71 4.24
CA ASP A 45 19.17 -3.64 3.12
C ASP A 45 20.18 -4.74 3.46
N GLU A 46 21.19 -4.44 4.27
CA GLU A 46 22.21 -5.37 4.74
C GLU A 46 21.62 -6.46 5.64
N GLU A 47 20.82 -6.05 6.64
CA GLU A 47 20.14 -6.95 7.57
C GLU A 47 19.15 -7.87 6.83
N ILE A 48 18.38 -7.32 5.90
CA ILE A 48 17.46 -8.12 5.09
C ILE A 48 18.22 -9.09 4.20
N THR A 49 19.30 -8.64 3.54
CA THR A 49 20.11 -9.49 2.67
C THR A 49 20.70 -10.67 3.45
N LEU A 50 21.20 -10.41 4.66
CA LEU A 50 21.76 -11.43 5.55
C LEU A 50 20.71 -12.47 5.98
N ASN A 51 19.52 -12.02 6.40
CA ASN A 51 18.54 -12.89 7.05
C ASN A 51 17.49 -13.50 6.10
N LYS A 52 17.16 -12.82 5.00
CA LYS A 52 16.04 -13.17 4.09
C LYS A 52 16.43 -13.23 2.61
N GLY A 53 17.63 -12.78 2.25
CA GLY A 53 18.04 -12.54 0.86
C GLY A 53 17.74 -11.10 0.41
N PRO A 54 18.32 -10.64 -0.71
CA PRO A 54 18.30 -9.22 -1.07
C PRO A 54 16.87 -8.72 -1.33
N PRO A 55 16.52 -7.51 -0.84
CA PRO A 55 15.24 -6.89 -1.14
C PRO A 55 15.17 -6.43 -2.61
N VAL A 56 13.95 -6.32 -3.14
CA VAL A 56 13.69 -5.75 -4.48
C VAL A 56 13.81 -4.23 -4.44
N MET A 57 13.27 -3.63 -3.39
CA MET A 57 13.24 -2.19 -3.15
C MET A 57 14.37 -1.81 -2.19
N THR A 58 15.03 -0.69 -2.48
CA THR A 58 16.03 -0.09 -1.58
C THR A 58 15.38 0.35 -0.27
N LEU A 59 16.19 0.55 0.78
CA LEU A 59 15.72 1.10 2.05
C LEU A 59 14.93 2.41 1.87
N GLU A 60 15.38 3.32 1.02
CA GLU A 60 14.71 4.59 0.74
C GLU A 60 13.32 4.37 0.12
N GLU A 61 13.20 3.51 -0.88
CA GLU A 61 11.92 3.17 -1.52
C GLU A 61 10.95 2.50 -0.53
N ARG A 62 11.46 1.62 0.35
CA ARG A 62 10.65 0.95 1.39
C ARG A 62 10.17 1.94 2.44
N CYS A 63 11.03 2.87 2.87
CA CYS A 63 10.64 3.95 3.78
C CYS A 63 9.60 4.88 3.15
N LEU A 64 9.75 5.26 1.88
CA LEU A 64 8.79 6.09 1.17
C LEU A 64 7.41 5.41 1.09
N SER A 65 7.40 4.11 0.82
CA SER A 65 6.17 3.30 0.74
C SER A 65 5.46 3.25 2.10
N ALA A 66 6.21 2.96 3.17
CA ALA A 66 5.69 2.96 4.54
C ALA A 66 5.15 4.34 4.96
N ASN A 67 5.86 5.42 4.65
CA ASN A 67 5.46 6.79 5.00
C ASN A 67 4.20 7.26 4.25
N THR A 68 3.85 6.61 3.14
CA THR A 68 2.65 6.91 2.35
C THR A 68 1.41 6.20 2.88
N CYS A 69 1.60 5.14 3.67
CA CYS A 69 0.52 4.43 4.32
C CYS A 69 -0.14 5.32 5.38
N LYS A 70 -1.44 5.62 5.21
CA LYS A 70 -2.16 6.63 6.02
C LYS A 70 -2.28 6.32 7.52
N TRP A 71 -2.02 5.08 7.89
CA TRP A 71 -2.07 4.60 9.28
C TRP A 71 -0.71 4.65 9.98
N VAL A 72 0.34 5.05 9.27
CA VAL A 72 1.71 5.23 9.80
C VAL A 72 1.90 6.69 10.19
N ASP A 73 2.30 6.93 11.44
CA ASP A 73 2.58 8.28 11.94
C ASP A 73 4.06 8.65 11.78
N GLU A 74 4.97 7.69 11.98
CA GLU A 74 6.41 7.88 11.92
C GLU A 74 7.10 6.68 11.27
N VAL A 75 8.12 6.93 10.44
CA VAL A 75 8.97 5.88 9.84
C VAL A 75 10.40 6.03 10.33
N VAL A 76 10.98 4.93 10.79
CA VAL A 76 12.36 4.85 11.28
C VAL A 76 13.17 3.91 10.39
N PRO A 77 14.17 4.41 9.64
CA PRO A 77 15.04 3.57 8.82
C PRO A 77 16.03 2.78 9.69
N SER A 78 16.57 1.70 9.12
CA SER A 78 17.61 0.86 9.71
C SER A 78 17.29 0.31 11.10
N ALA A 79 16.03 -0.06 11.32
CA ALA A 79 15.62 -0.77 12.53
C ALA A 79 16.30 -2.17 12.60
N PRO A 80 16.77 -2.62 13.78
CA PRO A 80 17.35 -3.96 13.95
C PRO A 80 16.43 -5.08 13.45
N TYR A 81 17.00 -6.14 12.86
CA TYR A 81 16.23 -7.30 12.42
C TYR A 81 15.76 -8.18 13.58
N VAL A 82 16.64 -8.40 14.56
CA VAL A 82 16.25 -8.99 15.85
C VAL A 82 15.72 -7.85 16.71
N PHE A 83 14.53 -8.04 17.28
CA PHE A 83 13.88 -7.00 18.06
C PHE A 83 14.74 -6.54 19.24
N ASP A 84 14.86 -5.22 19.39
CA ASP A 84 15.61 -4.56 20.46
C ASP A 84 14.66 -3.67 21.30
N LEU A 85 14.49 -4.05 22.57
CA LEU A 85 13.68 -3.31 23.55
C LEU A 85 14.14 -1.86 23.71
N GLU A 86 15.44 -1.61 23.76
CA GLU A 86 16.00 -0.26 23.95
C GLU A 86 15.90 0.56 22.66
N TRP A 87 15.88 -0.09 21.49
CA TRP A 87 15.54 0.57 20.22
C TRP A 87 14.11 1.09 20.23
N MET A 88 13.14 0.23 20.52
CA MET A 88 11.73 0.61 20.61
C MET A 88 11.51 1.76 21.61
N ARG A 89 12.12 1.68 22.79
CA ARG A 89 11.97 2.67 23.87
C ARG A 89 12.51 4.05 23.50
N ARG A 90 13.54 4.14 22.65
CA ARG A 90 14.07 5.43 22.14
C ARG A 90 13.01 6.25 21.39
N TYR A 91 12.02 5.61 20.81
CA TYR A 91 10.91 6.26 20.10
C TYR A 91 9.65 6.43 20.96
N GLY A 92 9.77 6.21 22.28
CA GLY A 92 8.67 6.31 23.22
C GLY A 92 7.61 5.23 23.05
N CYS A 93 7.90 4.15 22.32
CA CYS A 93 6.98 3.04 22.14
C CYS A 93 7.08 2.05 23.31
N GLN A 94 5.92 1.55 23.76
CA GLN A 94 5.83 0.62 24.88
C GLN A 94 5.58 -0.82 24.43
N TYR A 95 4.91 -1.03 23.30
CA TYR A 95 4.59 -2.35 22.79
C TYR A 95 5.06 -2.47 21.36
N VAL A 96 5.57 -3.66 21.02
CA VAL A 96 5.77 -4.06 19.63
C VAL A 96 4.58 -4.88 19.17
N VAL A 97 4.11 -4.59 17.96
CA VAL A 97 3.07 -5.33 17.27
C VAL A 97 3.70 -6.14 16.15
N HIS A 98 3.38 -7.43 16.06
CA HIS A 98 3.83 -8.29 14.98
C HIS A 98 2.70 -9.21 14.49
N GLY A 99 2.85 -9.76 13.29
CA GLY A 99 1.98 -10.82 12.79
C GLY A 99 2.02 -12.08 13.66
N ASP A 100 1.01 -12.92 13.54
CA ASP A 100 0.94 -14.27 14.13
C ASP A 100 1.87 -15.28 13.43
N ASP A 101 2.69 -14.84 12.46
CA ASP A 101 3.78 -15.62 11.90
C ASP A 101 5.06 -15.57 12.73
N ILE A 102 5.71 -16.73 12.87
CA ILE A 102 6.98 -16.82 13.59
C ILE A 102 8.08 -16.21 12.72
N SER A 103 8.77 -15.22 13.27
CA SER A 103 10.02 -14.71 12.72
C SER A 103 11.19 -15.23 13.53
N THR A 104 12.02 -16.07 12.92
CA THR A 104 13.28 -16.55 13.52
C THR A 104 14.50 -15.77 13.04
N ASP A 105 15.46 -15.57 13.95
CA ASP A 105 16.80 -15.07 13.63
C ASP A 105 17.67 -16.17 12.98
N ALA A 106 18.92 -15.85 12.65
CA ALA A 106 19.84 -16.77 11.97
C ALA A 106 20.15 -18.06 12.77
N ASN A 107 19.92 -18.07 14.09
CA ASN A 107 20.12 -19.24 14.95
C ASN A 107 18.83 -20.06 15.14
N GLY A 108 17.68 -19.58 14.63
CA GLY A 108 16.38 -20.22 14.81
C GLY A 108 15.61 -19.74 16.05
N ASP A 109 16.13 -18.75 16.78
CA ASP A 109 15.44 -18.19 17.95
C ASP A 109 14.38 -17.16 17.52
N ASP A 110 13.29 -17.07 18.27
CA ASP A 110 12.24 -16.06 18.06
C ASP A 110 12.82 -14.64 18.13
N CYS A 111 12.69 -13.86 17.05
CA CYS A 111 13.17 -12.49 16.97
C CYS A 111 12.58 -11.59 18.06
N TYR A 112 11.38 -11.89 18.58
CA TYR A 112 10.64 -11.09 19.56
C TYR A 112 10.64 -11.67 20.96
N ARG A 113 11.50 -12.67 21.25
CA ARG A 113 11.63 -13.30 22.57
C ARG A 113 11.78 -12.32 23.73
N PHE A 114 12.50 -11.21 23.52
CA PHE A 114 12.70 -10.18 24.54
C PHE A 114 11.44 -9.34 24.79
N ALA A 115 10.65 -9.05 23.75
CA ALA A 115 9.34 -8.39 23.91
C ALA A 115 8.37 -9.27 24.70
N LYS A 116 8.32 -10.57 24.34
CA LYS A 116 7.45 -11.56 24.99
C LYS A 116 7.83 -11.75 26.46
N ALA A 117 9.13 -11.89 26.77
CA ALA A 117 9.62 -11.98 28.14
C ALA A 117 9.36 -10.73 28.99
N ALA A 118 9.13 -9.57 28.35
CA ALA A 118 8.82 -8.31 29.01
C ALA A 118 7.31 -7.98 29.07
N ASP A 119 6.43 -8.86 28.57
CA ASP A 119 4.99 -8.59 28.38
C ASP A 119 4.70 -7.35 27.51
N GLN A 120 5.58 -7.07 26.54
CA GLN A 120 5.51 -5.92 25.62
C GLN A 120 5.23 -6.32 24.16
N TYR A 121 4.70 -7.52 23.93
CA TYR A 121 4.38 -8.06 22.61
C TYR A 121 2.87 -8.10 22.37
N LEU A 122 2.42 -7.54 21.25
CA LEU A 122 1.05 -7.60 20.75
C LEU A 122 1.03 -8.31 19.40
N GLU A 123 -0.03 -9.06 19.14
CA GLU A 123 -0.16 -9.87 17.93
C GLU A 123 -1.34 -9.42 17.08
N VAL A 124 -1.15 -9.40 15.76
CA VAL A 124 -2.18 -9.14 14.75
C VAL A 124 -2.21 -10.26 13.73
N LYS A 125 -3.34 -10.45 13.05
CA LYS A 125 -3.48 -11.56 12.11
C LYS A 125 -2.73 -11.29 10.81
N ARG A 126 -1.90 -12.23 10.37
CA ARG A 126 -1.25 -12.18 9.06
C ARG A 126 -2.28 -12.25 7.94
N THR A 127 -1.99 -11.53 6.85
CA THR A 127 -2.80 -11.57 5.64
C THR A 127 -2.38 -12.75 4.77
N GLU A 128 -3.30 -13.69 4.56
CA GLU A 128 -3.07 -14.85 3.70
C GLU A 128 -3.12 -14.51 2.20
N GLY A 129 -2.43 -15.32 1.39
CA GLY A 129 -2.46 -15.22 -0.08
C GLY A 129 -1.58 -14.11 -0.69
N VAL A 130 -0.89 -13.31 0.13
CA VAL A 130 0.04 -12.27 -0.34
C VAL A 130 1.33 -12.26 0.45
N SER A 131 2.46 -12.21 -0.26
CA SER A 131 3.76 -11.84 0.29
C SER A 131 4.71 -11.47 -0.86
N THR A 132 5.84 -10.84 -0.57
CA THR A 132 6.89 -10.61 -1.58
C THR A 132 7.28 -11.89 -2.32
N THR A 133 7.22 -13.06 -1.67
CA THR A 133 7.51 -14.36 -2.30
C THR A 133 6.49 -14.73 -3.35
N GLU A 134 5.21 -14.51 -3.08
CA GLU A 134 4.11 -14.79 -3.99
C GLU A 134 4.14 -13.80 -5.15
N LEU A 135 4.46 -12.52 -4.90
CA LEU A 135 4.60 -11.54 -5.99
C LEU A 135 5.82 -11.84 -6.87
N LEU A 136 6.95 -12.23 -6.27
CA LEU A 136 8.12 -12.70 -7.03
C LEU A 136 7.81 -13.97 -7.81
N ASP A 137 7.03 -14.91 -7.25
CA ASP A 137 6.60 -16.10 -7.96
C ASP A 137 5.76 -15.75 -9.19
N ARG A 138 4.80 -14.82 -9.07
CA ARG A 138 4.03 -14.31 -10.22
C ARG A 138 4.90 -13.72 -11.33
N LEU A 139 6.02 -13.07 -10.98
CA LEU A 139 6.95 -12.47 -11.95
C LEU A 139 7.93 -13.48 -12.58
N LEU A 140 8.36 -14.47 -11.81
CA LEU A 140 9.41 -15.41 -12.22
C LEU A 140 8.83 -16.67 -12.88
N SER A 141 7.60 -17.03 -12.52
CA SER A 141 6.85 -18.14 -13.07
C SER A 141 6.44 -17.89 -14.53
N SER A 142 6.22 -18.98 -15.27
CA SER A 142 5.62 -18.94 -16.62
C SER A 142 4.09 -18.98 -16.59
N VAL A 143 3.49 -18.96 -15.40
CA VAL A 143 2.02 -18.99 -15.24
C VAL A 143 1.43 -17.66 -15.73
N PRO A 144 0.44 -17.67 -16.65
CA PRO A 144 -0.18 -16.45 -17.14
C PRO A 144 -0.84 -15.64 -16.02
N LEU A 145 -0.61 -14.34 -15.95
CA LEU A 145 -1.12 -13.48 -14.88
C LEU A 145 -2.65 -13.42 -14.83
N GLU A 146 -3.32 -13.73 -15.95
CA GLU A 146 -4.78 -13.76 -16.06
C GLU A 146 -5.44 -14.66 -15.01
N ILE A 147 -4.75 -15.70 -14.54
CA ILE A 147 -5.31 -16.61 -13.53
C ILE A 147 -5.57 -15.94 -12.19
N TYR A 148 -4.90 -14.82 -11.90
CA TYR A 148 -5.04 -14.07 -10.65
C TYR A 148 -6.13 -12.99 -10.74
N SER A 149 -6.66 -12.73 -11.94
CA SER A 149 -7.61 -11.63 -12.19
C SER A 149 -8.84 -11.73 -11.28
N THR A 150 -9.31 -10.57 -10.81
CA THR A 150 -10.51 -10.44 -9.98
C THR A 150 -11.57 -9.63 -10.73
N PRO A 151 -12.68 -10.26 -11.15
CA PRO A 151 -13.79 -9.53 -11.75
C PRO A 151 -14.39 -8.50 -10.79
N VAL A 152 -14.90 -7.39 -11.33
CA VAL A 152 -15.56 -6.33 -10.55
C VAL A 152 -16.68 -6.88 -9.65
N SER A 153 -17.43 -7.88 -10.11
CA SER A 153 -18.53 -8.51 -9.37
C SER A 153 -18.09 -9.20 -8.06
N VAL A 154 -16.81 -9.55 -7.91
CA VAL A 154 -16.28 -10.18 -6.70
C VAL A 154 -16.12 -9.16 -5.56
N LEU A 155 -16.00 -7.86 -5.86
CA LEU A 155 -15.74 -6.83 -4.86
C LEU A 155 -16.84 -6.74 -3.78
N SER A 156 -18.10 -6.98 -4.16
CA SER A 156 -19.23 -7.01 -3.21
C SER A 156 -19.07 -8.11 -2.13
N SER A 157 -18.38 -9.21 -2.44
CA SER A 157 -18.07 -10.27 -1.47
C SER A 157 -16.91 -9.92 -0.53
N GLN A 158 -16.14 -8.88 -0.86
CA GLN A 158 -14.98 -8.41 -0.11
C GLN A 158 -15.26 -7.09 0.63
N ILE A 159 -16.55 -6.75 0.80
CA ILE A 159 -16.98 -5.44 1.29
C ILE A 159 -16.41 -5.10 2.67
N ASP A 160 -16.28 -6.08 3.57
CA ASP A 160 -15.76 -5.85 4.92
C ASP A 160 -14.26 -5.52 4.91
N LEU A 161 -13.49 -6.21 4.07
CA LEU A 161 -12.06 -5.91 3.88
C LEU A 161 -11.89 -4.52 3.27
N LEU A 162 -12.65 -4.19 2.22
CA LEU A 162 -12.64 -2.88 1.58
C LEU A 162 -13.03 -1.77 2.55
N ARG A 163 -14.07 -1.97 3.37
CA ARG A 163 -14.53 -1.01 4.38
C ARG A 163 -13.46 -0.74 5.44
N ARG A 164 -12.75 -1.78 5.91
CA ARG A 164 -11.63 -1.62 6.85
C ARG A 164 -10.51 -0.78 6.25
N PHE A 165 -10.16 -1.01 4.98
CA PHE A 165 -9.12 -0.26 4.28
C PHE A 165 -9.55 1.17 3.90
N ALA A 166 -10.86 1.42 3.74
CA ALA A 166 -11.41 2.73 3.41
C ALA A 166 -11.54 3.68 4.61
N THR A 167 -10.90 3.39 5.75
CA THR A 167 -10.89 4.24 6.95
C THR A 167 -9.94 5.44 6.82
N ASP A 168 -10.04 6.44 7.70
CA ASP A 168 -9.09 7.55 7.77
C ASP A 168 -7.79 7.08 8.44
N SER A 169 -6.88 8.02 8.68
CA SER A 169 -5.60 7.81 9.36
C SER A 169 -5.70 7.19 10.75
N ASP A 170 -6.85 7.30 11.43
CA ASP A 170 -7.12 6.62 12.71
C ASP A 170 -7.38 5.11 12.57
N GLY A 171 -7.56 4.61 11.34
CA GLY A 171 -7.88 3.19 11.07
C GLY A 171 -9.30 2.78 11.45
N LEU A 172 -10.17 3.72 11.84
CA LEU A 172 -11.51 3.44 12.40
C LEU A 172 -12.63 4.20 11.67
N THR A 173 -12.43 5.50 11.40
CA THR A 173 -13.45 6.37 10.84
C THR A 173 -13.58 6.17 9.32
N PRO A 174 -14.77 5.95 8.75
CA PRO A 174 -14.94 5.87 7.29
C PRO A 174 -14.45 7.13 6.57
N PHE A 175 -13.68 6.95 5.50
CA PHE A 175 -13.03 8.06 4.80
C PHE A 175 -13.09 7.99 3.28
N THR A 176 -12.57 6.93 2.66
CA THR A 176 -12.42 6.85 1.20
C THR A 176 -13.70 6.34 0.56
N ASP A 177 -14.31 7.13 -0.32
CA ASP A 177 -15.43 6.65 -1.14
C ASP A 177 -14.93 5.70 -2.24
N VAL A 178 -15.65 4.61 -2.45
CA VAL A 178 -15.37 3.66 -3.55
C VAL A 178 -16.63 3.50 -4.40
N PHE A 179 -16.52 3.87 -5.66
CA PHE A 179 -17.56 3.75 -6.66
C PHE A 179 -17.22 2.67 -7.69
N ILE A 180 -18.23 1.98 -8.21
CA ILE A 180 -18.10 1.08 -9.36
C ILE A 180 -18.68 1.79 -10.59
N TYR A 181 -17.90 1.81 -11.67
CA TYR A 181 -18.34 2.31 -12.96
C TYR A 181 -19.47 1.44 -13.51
N ASN A 182 -20.59 2.09 -13.79
CA ASN A 182 -21.69 1.56 -14.58
C ASN A 182 -22.10 2.63 -15.62
N THR A 183 -22.44 2.17 -16.83
CA THR A 183 -22.75 3.03 -18.00
C THR A 183 -23.86 4.03 -17.75
N GLU A 184 -24.82 3.72 -16.89
CA GLU A 184 -25.98 4.59 -16.61
C GLU A 184 -25.72 5.53 -15.43
N LYS A 185 -25.32 4.97 -14.29
CA LYS A 185 -25.04 5.70 -13.05
C LYS A 185 -23.97 4.95 -12.25
N PRO A 186 -23.01 5.63 -11.61
CA PRO A 186 -22.07 4.99 -10.70
C PRO A 186 -22.81 4.29 -9.54
N GLU A 187 -22.32 3.10 -9.18
CA GLU A 187 -22.75 2.37 -7.99
C GLU A 187 -21.82 2.71 -6.82
N THR A 188 -22.37 3.06 -5.66
CA THR A 188 -21.56 3.26 -4.45
C THR A 188 -21.29 1.93 -3.78
N LEU A 189 -20.03 1.49 -3.78
CA LEU A 189 -19.59 0.29 -3.07
C LEU A 189 -19.28 0.61 -1.60
N ILE A 190 -18.49 1.66 -1.34
CA ILE A 190 -18.17 2.15 0.00
C ILE A 190 -18.50 3.63 0.08
N SER A 191 -19.27 4.01 1.10
CA SER A 191 -19.52 5.40 1.46
C SER A 191 -18.47 5.88 2.47
N GLY A 192 -17.71 6.90 2.08
CA GLY A 192 -16.71 7.58 2.87
C GLY A 192 -17.15 9.01 3.21
N THR A 193 -16.17 9.88 3.41
CA THR A 193 -16.35 11.29 3.77
C THR A 193 -15.59 12.23 2.82
N THR A 194 -15.26 11.78 1.59
CA THR A 194 -14.50 12.56 0.60
C THR A 194 -15.10 13.94 0.34
N LEU A 195 -16.43 14.02 0.27
CA LEU A 195 -17.16 15.28 0.05
C LEU A 195 -16.85 16.33 1.11
N LEU A 196 -16.54 15.91 2.35
CA LEU A 196 -16.17 16.82 3.44
C LEU A 196 -14.75 17.40 3.27
N ARG A 197 -13.91 16.81 2.42
CA ARG A 197 -12.57 17.30 2.08
C ARG A 197 -12.52 18.15 0.82
N LEU A 198 -13.65 18.38 0.16
CA LEU A 198 -13.68 19.28 -0.98
C LEU A 198 -13.27 20.70 -0.56
N ASN A 199 -12.41 21.32 -1.37
CA ASN A 199 -12.11 22.74 -1.22
C ASN A 199 -13.40 23.58 -1.43
N PRO A 200 -13.42 24.87 -1.05
CA PRO A 200 -14.60 25.73 -1.21
C PRO A 200 -15.16 25.78 -2.64
N GLU A 201 -14.30 25.61 -3.65
CA GLU A 201 -14.68 25.58 -5.07
C GLU A 201 -15.26 24.22 -5.51
N LYS A 202 -15.21 23.20 -4.65
CA LYS A 202 -15.67 21.82 -4.91
C LYS A 202 -15.00 21.19 -6.14
N ASN A 203 -13.68 21.33 -6.19
CA ASN A 203 -12.82 20.78 -7.21
C ASN A 203 -12.31 19.39 -6.81
N ILE A 204 -11.97 18.58 -7.81
CA ILE A 204 -11.32 17.29 -7.62
C ILE A 204 -10.26 17.06 -8.71
N ILE A 205 -9.16 16.41 -8.37
CA ILE A 205 -8.18 15.89 -9.33
C ILE A 205 -8.56 14.45 -9.63
N TYR A 206 -8.68 14.09 -10.90
CA TYR A 206 -8.90 12.72 -11.34
C TYR A 206 -7.67 12.20 -12.07
N ILE A 207 -7.21 11.03 -11.64
CA ILE A 207 -6.06 10.33 -12.22
C ILE A 207 -6.50 8.88 -12.43
N ASP A 208 -6.48 8.39 -13.65
CA ASP A 208 -6.76 6.98 -13.91
C ASP A 208 -5.56 6.21 -14.44
N GLY A 209 -5.58 4.89 -14.30
CA GLY A 209 -4.46 4.03 -14.65
C GLY A 209 -4.71 2.57 -14.30
N ASP A 210 -3.70 1.76 -14.59
CA ASP A 210 -3.63 0.39 -14.10
C ASP A 210 -3.22 0.35 -12.63
N TRP A 211 -2.38 1.24 -12.11
CA TRP A 211 -1.92 1.18 -10.71
C TRP A 211 -1.35 -0.20 -10.31
N ASP A 212 -0.71 -0.93 -11.23
CA ASP A 212 -0.34 -2.34 -11.07
C ASP A 212 0.46 -2.61 -9.80
N LEU A 213 1.71 -2.14 -9.74
CA LEU A 213 2.61 -2.40 -8.60
C LEU A 213 2.57 -1.32 -7.53
N PHE A 214 1.78 -0.26 -7.72
CA PHE A 214 1.70 0.91 -6.83
C PHE A 214 3.09 1.38 -6.31
N THR A 215 4.00 1.60 -7.25
CA THR A 215 5.42 1.93 -6.99
C THR A 215 5.67 3.36 -6.50
N GLU A 216 6.92 3.67 -6.16
CA GLU A 216 7.42 5.00 -5.80
C GLU A 216 7.08 6.08 -6.83
N LYS A 217 6.95 5.73 -8.11
CA LYS A 217 6.51 6.67 -9.16
C LYS A 217 5.07 7.12 -8.96
N HIS A 218 4.17 6.20 -8.63
CA HIS A 218 2.78 6.50 -8.33
C HIS A 218 2.70 7.38 -7.08
N ILE A 219 3.45 7.02 -6.03
CA ILE A 219 3.54 7.79 -4.79
C ILE A 219 4.05 9.20 -5.06
N SER A 220 5.15 9.35 -5.80
CA SER A 220 5.74 10.65 -6.13
C SER A 220 4.78 11.51 -6.95
N ALA A 221 4.05 10.91 -7.89
CA ALA A 221 3.06 11.61 -8.69
C ALA A 221 1.88 12.13 -7.83
N LEU A 222 1.38 11.30 -6.91
CA LEU A 222 0.31 11.65 -5.98
C LEU A 222 0.76 12.74 -4.99
N GLU A 223 1.94 12.58 -4.40
CA GLU A 223 2.53 13.57 -3.48
C GLU A 223 2.74 14.91 -4.19
N LEU A 224 3.25 14.89 -5.43
CA LEU A 224 3.43 16.09 -6.23
C LEU A 224 2.08 16.80 -6.48
N CYS A 225 1.00 16.05 -6.79
CA CYS A 225 -0.34 16.61 -6.90
C CYS A 225 -0.77 17.31 -5.60
N THR A 226 -0.64 16.64 -4.46
CA THR A 226 -1.03 17.20 -3.16
C THR A 226 -0.19 18.42 -2.77
N ARG A 227 1.12 18.40 -3.07
CA ARG A 227 2.04 19.52 -2.78
C ARG A 227 1.79 20.73 -3.66
N MET A 228 1.48 20.54 -4.94
CA MET A 228 1.30 21.63 -5.90
C MET A 228 -0.13 22.19 -5.90
N PHE A 229 -1.11 21.36 -5.54
CA PHE A 229 -2.53 21.73 -5.49
C PHE A 229 -3.14 21.35 -4.13
N PRO A 230 -2.67 21.98 -3.03
CA PRO A 230 -3.11 21.63 -1.69
C PRO A 230 -4.62 21.84 -1.51
N GLY A 231 -5.26 20.90 -0.82
CA GLY A 231 -6.70 20.94 -0.52
C GLY A 231 -7.62 20.48 -1.66
N ILE A 232 -7.09 20.13 -2.84
CA ILE A 232 -7.90 19.48 -3.88
C ILE A 232 -7.81 17.95 -3.69
N PRO A 233 -8.92 17.25 -3.37
CA PRO A 233 -8.90 15.80 -3.21
C PRO A 233 -8.56 15.09 -4.53
N ILE A 234 -7.98 13.91 -4.43
CA ILE A 234 -7.59 13.06 -5.56
C ILE A 234 -8.54 11.86 -5.64
N MET A 235 -9.19 11.68 -6.78
CA MET A 235 -9.91 10.47 -7.15
C MET A 235 -9.03 9.62 -8.07
N ALA A 236 -8.80 8.36 -7.70
CA ALA A 236 -8.14 7.38 -8.54
C ALA A 236 -9.16 6.61 -9.38
N GLY A 237 -9.08 6.68 -10.70
CA GLY A 237 -9.73 5.72 -11.60
C GLY A 237 -8.87 4.48 -11.73
N ILE A 238 -9.39 3.30 -11.41
CA ILE A 238 -8.64 2.05 -11.49
C ILE A 238 -9.26 1.13 -12.53
N PHE A 239 -8.52 0.82 -13.59
CA PHE A 239 -9.01 -0.04 -14.67
C PHE A 239 -9.28 -1.45 -14.16
N ALA A 240 -10.34 -2.09 -14.66
CA ALA A 240 -10.59 -3.52 -14.45
C ALA A 240 -9.46 -4.35 -15.10
N ASP A 241 -9.15 -5.54 -14.58
CA ASP A 241 -8.00 -6.35 -15.01
C ASP A 241 -8.03 -6.65 -16.53
N GLU A 242 -9.22 -6.85 -17.09
CA GLU A 242 -9.41 -7.08 -18.52
C GLU A 242 -9.24 -5.83 -19.40
N LYS A 243 -9.30 -4.64 -18.79
CA LYS A 243 -9.16 -3.33 -19.47
C LYS A 243 -7.73 -2.78 -19.38
N CYS A 244 -6.87 -3.35 -18.54
CA CYS A 244 -5.45 -2.98 -18.50
C CYS A 244 -4.77 -3.34 -19.84
N PHE A 245 -3.87 -2.47 -20.30
CA PHE A 245 -3.16 -2.66 -21.57
C PHE A 245 -2.25 -3.90 -21.53
N GLU A 246 -1.56 -4.09 -20.41
CA GLU A 246 -0.88 -5.32 -20.05
C GLU A 246 -1.58 -5.92 -18.84
N LYS A 247 -1.48 -7.25 -18.68
CA LYS A 247 -2.07 -7.90 -17.51
C LYS A 247 -1.33 -7.46 -16.25
N PRO A 248 -2.06 -6.94 -15.25
CA PRO A 248 -1.42 -6.49 -14.04
C PRO A 248 -0.95 -7.71 -13.22
N MET A 249 0.17 -7.54 -12.53
CA MET A 249 0.69 -8.51 -11.56
C MET A 249 -0.21 -8.58 -10.32
N LEU A 250 -0.74 -7.44 -9.88
CA LEU A 250 -1.75 -7.36 -8.84
C LEU A 250 -3.14 -7.33 -9.46
N ASN A 251 -4.04 -8.17 -8.97
CA ASN A 251 -5.41 -8.18 -9.46
C ASN A 251 -6.19 -6.94 -8.98
N LEU A 252 -7.41 -6.75 -9.50
CA LEU A 252 -8.21 -5.58 -9.21
C LEU A 252 -8.41 -5.33 -7.70
N LEU A 253 -8.69 -6.37 -6.91
CA LEU A 253 -8.88 -6.22 -5.46
C LEU A 253 -7.58 -5.77 -4.79
N GLU A 254 -6.46 -6.41 -5.12
CA GLU A 254 -5.15 -6.10 -4.55
C GLU A 254 -4.71 -4.66 -4.86
N ARG A 255 -4.93 -4.21 -6.10
CA ARG A 255 -4.66 -2.84 -6.54
C ARG A 255 -5.56 -1.82 -5.85
N ILE A 256 -6.85 -2.12 -5.65
CA ILE A 256 -7.76 -1.26 -4.87
C ILE A 256 -7.24 -1.14 -3.42
N LEU A 257 -6.85 -2.25 -2.78
CA LEU A 257 -6.35 -2.22 -1.40
C LEU A 257 -5.03 -1.41 -1.27
N ASN A 258 -4.15 -1.48 -2.28
CA ASN A 258 -2.95 -0.65 -2.35
C ASN A 258 -3.25 0.85 -2.53
N LEU A 259 -4.29 1.19 -3.30
CA LEU A 259 -4.75 2.57 -3.40
C LEU A 259 -5.39 3.06 -2.10
N LEU A 260 -6.23 2.24 -1.46
CA LEU A 260 -6.94 2.60 -0.24
C LEU A 260 -6.00 2.93 0.92
N GLN A 261 -4.85 2.24 1.05
CA GLN A 261 -3.88 2.55 2.12
C GLN A 261 -3.14 3.90 1.92
N CYS A 262 -3.16 4.46 0.71
CA CYS A 262 -2.40 5.67 0.39
C CYS A 262 -3.09 6.93 0.95
N LYS A 263 -2.35 7.73 1.73
CA LYS A 263 -2.86 8.96 2.35
C LYS A 263 -3.30 10.06 1.38
N TYR A 264 -2.88 9.98 0.12
CA TYR A 264 -3.23 10.96 -0.92
C TYR A 264 -4.53 10.64 -1.65
N ILE A 265 -5.01 9.39 -1.59
CA ILE A 265 -6.23 8.97 -2.29
C ILE A 265 -7.45 9.33 -1.44
N SER A 266 -8.32 10.15 -2.01
CA SER A 266 -9.56 10.56 -1.35
C SER A 266 -10.74 9.69 -1.78
N SER A 267 -10.79 9.26 -3.04
CA SER A 267 -11.85 8.38 -3.56
C SER A 267 -11.34 7.49 -4.69
N ILE A 268 -12.06 6.41 -4.99
CA ILE A 268 -11.72 5.46 -6.05
C ILE A 268 -12.93 5.24 -6.95
N LEU A 269 -12.73 5.28 -8.28
CA LEU A 269 -13.68 4.83 -9.28
C LEU A 269 -13.17 3.55 -9.93
N VAL A 270 -13.86 2.44 -9.71
CA VAL A 270 -13.49 1.10 -10.15
C VAL A 270 -14.03 0.79 -11.55
N GLY A 271 -13.17 0.31 -12.43
CA GLY A 271 -13.52 -0.14 -13.77
C GLY A 271 -13.90 0.92 -14.81
N PRO A 272 -13.53 2.22 -14.69
CA PRO A 272 -13.86 3.20 -15.73
C PRO A 272 -13.11 2.86 -17.02
N PRO A 273 -13.62 3.27 -18.19
CA PRO A 273 -12.80 3.43 -19.38
C PRO A 273 -11.67 4.44 -19.12
N PRO A 274 -10.59 4.45 -19.91
CA PRO A 274 -9.61 5.55 -19.91
C PRO A 274 -10.29 6.92 -20.06
N ALA A 275 -9.87 7.91 -19.27
CA ALA A 275 -10.47 9.24 -19.17
C ALA A 275 -10.67 9.93 -20.52
N SER A 276 -9.76 9.68 -21.47
CA SER A 276 -9.79 10.21 -22.83
C SER A 276 -10.88 9.59 -23.72
N LEU A 277 -11.50 8.48 -23.30
CA LEU A 277 -12.44 7.68 -24.10
C LEU A 277 -13.90 7.83 -23.65
N PHE A 278 -14.18 8.62 -22.62
CA PHE A 278 -15.54 8.90 -22.17
C PHE A 278 -15.67 10.30 -21.56
N ALA A 279 -16.91 10.74 -21.30
CA ALA A 279 -17.19 12.02 -20.65
C ALA A 279 -16.88 11.96 -19.13
N SER A 280 -15.63 11.65 -18.78
CA SER A 280 -15.15 11.41 -17.42
C SER A 280 -15.49 12.55 -16.47
N SER A 281 -15.31 13.80 -16.88
CA SER A 281 -15.65 14.97 -16.04
C SER A 281 -17.12 14.98 -15.62
N LYS A 282 -18.05 14.76 -16.57
CA LYS A 282 -19.48 14.66 -16.28
C LYS A 282 -19.80 13.44 -15.41
N TYR A 283 -19.15 12.31 -15.68
CA TYR A 283 -19.36 11.08 -14.95
C TYR A 283 -18.91 11.17 -13.48
N ILE A 284 -17.76 11.77 -13.23
CA ILE A 284 -17.22 11.97 -11.87
C ILE A 284 -18.15 12.86 -11.05
N LYS A 285 -18.76 13.88 -11.67
CA LYS A 285 -19.79 14.68 -11.00
C LYS A 285 -20.97 13.83 -10.54
N LEU A 286 -21.43 12.87 -11.35
CA LEU A 286 -22.50 11.93 -10.97
C LEU A 286 -22.13 11.03 -9.78
N CYS A 287 -20.85 10.72 -9.57
CA CYS A 287 -20.41 9.94 -8.40
C CYS A 287 -20.69 10.68 -7.08
N PHE A 288 -20.80 12.01 -7.15
CA PHE A 288 -20.96 12.90 -6.02
C PHE A 288 -22.26 13.70 -6.08
N ASP A 289 -23.29 13.15 -6.76
CA ASP A 289 -24.60 13.79 -6.97
C ASP A 289 -24.48 15.23 -7.49
N GLU A 290 -23.57 15.46 -8.45
CA GLU A 290 -23.27 16.74 -9.10
C GLU A 290 -22.76 17.84 -8.14
N GLN A 291 -22.31 17.49 -6.93
CA GLN A 291 -21.74 18.45 -5.98
C GLN A 291 -20.36 18.97 -6.41
N ILE A 292 -19.65 18.24 -7.27
CA ILE A 292 -18.35 18.66 -7.82
C ILE A 292 -18.55 19.73 -8.90
N SER A 293 -17.93 20.89 -8.71
CA SER A 293 -17.97 21.98 -9.68
C SER A 293 -17.05 21.69 -10.86
N LYS A 294 -15.82 21.22 -10.58
CA LYS A 294 -14.78 21.06 -11.59
C LYS A 294 -13.90 19.84 -11.35
N VAL A 295 -13.56 19.17 -12.44
CA VAL A 295 -12.65 18.03 -12.47
C VAL A 295 -11.38 18.46 -13.21
N TYR A 296 -10.25 18.21 -12.60
CA TYR A 296 -8.93 18.48 -13.15
C TYR A 296 -8.18 17.18 -13.46
N TYR A 297 -7.33 17.21 -14.47
CA TYR A 297 -6.47 16.11 -14.89
C TYR A 297 -5.03 16.59 -14.84
N PRO A 298 -4.13 15.92 -14.10
CA PRO A 298 -2.75 16.34 -14.06
C PRO A 298 -2.06 16.11 -15.41
N ILE A 299 -1.21 17.04 -15.79
CA ILE A 299 -0.23 16.89 -16.87
C ILE A 299 1.14 16.86 -16.22
N PHE A 300 1.75 15.69 -16.20
CA PHE A 300 3.12 15.52 -15.74
C PHE A 300 4.09 15.88 -16.87
N SER A 301 5.02 16.79 -16.60
CA SER A 301 6.11 17.07 -17.52
C SER A 301 7.00 15.84 -17.66
N THR A 302 7.19 15.36 -18.89
CA THR A 302 8.16 14.30 -19.20
C THR A 302 9.48 14.88 -19.69
N ASP A 303 9.75 16.15 -19.45
CA ASP A 303 11.00 16.78 -19.85
C ASP A 303 12.15 16.23 -18.99
N VAL A 304 12.90 15.30 -19.58
CA VAL A 304 14.08 14.66 -18.99
C VAL A 304 15.21 15.64 -18.69
N SER A 305 15.16 16.87 -19.21
CA SER A 305 16.14 17.90 -18.90
C SER A 305 15.93 18.60 -17.55
N ILE A 306 14.75 18.45 -16.93
CA ILE A 306 14.41 19.07 -15.64
C ILE A 306 14.64 18.03 -14.52
N PRO A 307 15.46 18.32 -13.48
CA PRO A 307 15.75 17.36 -12.41
C PRO A 307 14.53 16.97 -11.57
N ALA A 308 13.55 17.86 -11.47
CA ALA A 308 12.34 17.68 -10.70
C ALA A 308 11.14 17.46 -11.61
N LEU A 309 10.34 16.46 -11.28
CA LEU A 309 9.03 16.25 -11.90
C LEU A 309 8.17 17.50 -11.68
N ASP A 310 7.66 18.10 -12.76
CA ASP A 310 6.74 19.24 -12.72
C ASP A 310 5.33 18.81 -13.17
N ILE A 311 4.31 19.52 -12.69
CA ILE A 311 2.91 19.18 -12.90
C ILE A 311 2.06 20.43 -13.14
N SER A 312 1.12 20.34 -14.06
CA SER A 312 0.04 21.32 -14.24
C SER A 312 -1.32 20.64 -14.23
N LEU A 313 -2.40 21.40 -14.05
CA LEU A 313 -3.76 20.88 -14.16
C LEU A 313 -4.41 21.29 -15.48
N SER A 314 -5.02 20.32 -16.15
CA SER A 314 -5.88 20.51 -17.32
C SER A 314 -7.34 20.30 -16.95
N ASN A 315 -8.25 20.92 -17.71
CA ASN A 315 -9.68 20.62 -17.66
C ASN A 315 -10.08 19.52 -18.65
N THR A 316 -9.13 19.04 -19.46
CA THR A 316 -9.30 17.94 -20.40
C THR A 316 -8.43 16.74 -20.00
N PRO A 317 -8.96 15.52 -20.12
CA PRO A 317 -8.17 14.31 -19.97
C PRO A 317 -6.92 14.31 -20.86
N ASN A 318 -5.86 13.71 -20.37
CA ASN A 318 -4.63 13.48 -21.09
C ASN A 318 -3.97 12.18 -20.60
N ASN A 319 -3.03 11.65 -21.38
CA ASN A 319 -2.41 10.35 -21.08
C ASN A 319 -1.01 10.49 -20.44
N SER A 320 -0.68 11.65 -19.86
CA SER A 320 0.66 11.85 -19.28
C SER A 320 0.93 10.86 -18.14
N PHE A 321 -0.06 10.63 -17.27
CA PHE A 321 0.06 9.68 -16.16
C PHE A 321 0.24 8.24 -16.63
N TYR A 322 -0.38 7.81 -17.74
CA TYR A 322 -0.23 6.42 -18.25
C TYR A 322 1.24 6.09 -18.55
N LYS A 323 2.04 7.09 -18.95
CA LYS A 323 3.48 6.91 -19.14
C LYS A 323 4.20 6.70 -17.80
N PHE A 324 3.80 7.40 -16.74
CA PHE A 324 4.37 7.26 -15.40
C PHE A 324 3.99 5.93 -14.75
N ASP A 325 2.71 5.59 -14.83
CA ASP A 325 2.08 4.35 -14.37
C ASP A 325 2.83 3.13 -14.93
N LYS A 326 2.90 3.04 -16.27
CA LYS A 326 3.64 1.97 -16.96
C LYS A 326 5.12 1.94 -16.60
N LEU A 327 5.79 3.10 -16.68
CA LEU A 327 7.23 3.17 -16.42
C LEU A 327 7.59 2.74 -14.99
N GLY A 328 6.73 3.03 -14.01
CA GLY A 328 6.93 2.61 -12.62
C GLY A 328 6.96 1.09 -12.50
N SER A 329 5.90 0.43 -12.98
CA SER A 329 5.78 -1.02 -12.91
C SER A 329 6.86 -1.74 -13.74
N ASP A 330 7.16 -1.24 -14.94
CA ASP A 330 8.17 -1.83 -15.83
C ASP A 330 9.57 -1.81 -15.23
N LEU A 331 9.95 -0.73 -14.53
CA LEU A 331 11.26 -0.63 -13.89
C LEU A 331 11.45 -1.65 -12.77
N ILE A 332 10.41 -1.91 -11.98
CA ILE A 332 10.46 -2.95 -10.94
C ILE A 332 10.51 -4.35 -11.57
N LYS A 333 9.69 -4.62 -12.59
CA LYS A 333 9.73 -5.88 -13.35
C LYS A 333 11.13 -6.13 -13.95
N GLN A 334 11.73 -5.12 -14.58
CA GLN A 334 13.09 -5.19 -15.12
C GLN A 334 14.14 -5.42 -14.03
N ARG A 335 14.04 -4.73 -12.89
CA ARG A 335 14.94 -4.93 -11.74
C ARG A 335 14.90 -6.36 -11.23
N VAL A 336 13.71 -6.96 -11.14
CA VAL A 336 13.53 -8.37 -10.77
C VAL A 336 14.17 -9.29 -11.81
N MET A 337 13.88 -9.08 -13.09
CA MET A 337 14.39 -9.93 -14.17
C MET A 337 15.92 -9.86 -14.33
N LEU A 338 16.54 -8.68 -14.16
CA LEU A 338 17.99 -8.53 -14.20
C LEU A 338 18.71 -9.29 -13.09
N ARG A 339 18.05 -9.51 -11.95
CA ARG A 339 18.59 -10.27 -10.80
C ARG A 339 17.86 -11.59 -10.59
N ARG A 340 17.23 -12.14 -11.64
CA ARG A 340 16.39 -13.34 -11.60
C ARG A 340 16.99 -14.48 -10.76
N GLN A 341 18.25 -14.84 -11.01
CA GLN A 341 18.95 -15.91 -10.29
C GLN A 341 19.01 -15.67 -8.76
N HIS A 342 19.19 -14.42 -8.32
CA HIS A 342 19.22 -14.08 -6.89
C HIS A 342 17.85 -14.27 -6.24
N TYR A 343 16.78 -13.92 -6.95
CA TYR A 343 15.42 -14.10 -6.45
C TYR A 343 14.98 -15.56 -6.50
N GLU A 344 15.36 -16.33 -7.53
CA GLU A 344 15.13 -17.78 -7.57
C GLU A 344 15.84 -18.50 -6.41
N GLU A 345 17.09 -18.11 -6.11
CA GLU A 345 17.85 -18.59 -4.94
C GLU A 345 17.14 -18.22 -3.61
N ARG A 346 16.66 -16.97 -3.49
CA ARG A 346 15.88 -16.49 -2.33
C ARG A 346 14.61 -17.33 -2.12
N GLN A 347 13.86 -17.60 -3.18
CA GLN A 347 12.64 -18.41 -3.15
C GLN A 347 12.96 -19.84 -2.67
N ARG A 348 14.04 -20.45 -3.19
CA ARG A 348 14.49 -21.79 -2.77
C ARG A 348 14.82 -21.85 -1.27
N ARG A 349 15.53 -20.85 -0.73
CA ARG A 349 15.89 -20.78 0.70
C ARG A 349 14.67 -20.60 1.59
N LYS A 350 13.72 -19.74 1.19
CA LYS A 350 12.50 -19.50 1.98
C LYS A 350 11.61 -20.74 2.06
N MET A 351 11.47 -21.51 0.98
CA MET A 351 10.78 -22.80 1.02
C MET A 351 11.42 -23.75 2.06
N GLY A 352 12.75 -23.75 2.16
CA GLY A 352 13.47 -24.49 3.20
C GLY A 352 13.19 -23.97 4.61
N LYS A 353 13.24 -22.64 4.82
CA LYS A 353 13.00 -22.01 6.13
C LYS A 353 11.59 -22.26 6.65
N ASN A 354 10.57 -22.08 5.79
CA ASN A 354 9.17 -22.34 6.15
C ASN A 354 8.96 -23.79 6.62
N ALA A 355 9.65 -24.76 6.02
CA ALA A 355 9.59 -26.15 6.46
C ALA A 355 10.18 -26.33 7.88
N THR A 356 11.28 -25.63 8.19
CA THR A 356 11.89 -25.64 9.54
C THR A 356 10.99 -24.98 10.58
N GLU A 357 10.46 -23.79 10.30
CA GLU A 357 9.58 -23.05 11.21
C GLU A 357 8.29 -23.84 11.52
N GLN A 358 7.70 -24.51 10.51
CA GLN A 358 6.57 -25.42 10.73
C GLN A 358 6.91 -26.65 11.58
N THR A 359 8.18 -27.08 11.61
CA THR A 359 8.64 -28.22 12.41
C THR A 359 8.88 -27.80 13.86
N THR A 360 9.47 -26.63 14.10
CA THR A 360 9.71 -26.06 15.44
C THR A 360 8.41 -25.75 16.20
N ILE A 361 7.32 -25.42 15.49
CA ILE A 361 5.98 -25.26 16.09
C ILE A 361 5.53 -26.54 16.81
N LYS A 362 5.90 -27.73 16.30
CA LYS A 362 5.51 -29.00 16.92
C LYS A 362 6.27 -29.35 18.20
N THR A 363 7.32 -28.61 18.55
CA THR A 363 8.13 -28.88 19.76
C THR A 363 7.81 -27.96 20.94
N TYR A 364 7.07 -26.86 20.73
CA TYR A 364 6.72 -25.89 21.78
C TYR A 364 5.21 -25.77 22.07
N ALA A 365 4.36 -26.53 21.39
CA ALA A 365 2.95 -26.74 21.74
C ALA A 365 2.79 -28.05 22.49
#